data_AF-A0A9D8ALW8-F1
#
_entry.id   AF-A0A9D8ALW8-F1
#
_cell.length_a   1.000
_cell.length_b   1.000
_cell.length_c   1.000
_cell.angle_alpha   90.00
_cell.angle_beta   90.00
_cell.angle_gamma   90.00
#
_symmetry.space_group_name_H-M   'P 1'
#
loop_
_entity.id
_entity.type
_entity.pdbx_description
1 polymer ?
#
loop_
_entity_poly.entity_id
_entity_poly.type
_entity_poly.pdbx_seq_one_letter_code
_entity_poly.pdbx_strand_id
1 'polypeptide(L)' 'MSSNDFVVKLRDEKDVLIVPGEQFFMDGYLRIGFGCAADQLTEALTRVSDLMKTIPVDNFSLK' A
#
# COMPACT_ATOMS: atom_id res chain seq x y z
N MET A 1 -2.70 11.28 4.97
CA MET A 1 -1.59 10.72 4.16
C MET A 1 -2.16 10.41 2.78
N SER A 2 -1.49 10.76 1.69
CA SER A 2 -1.94 10.39 0.34
C SER A 2 -1.62 8.92 0.02
N SER A 3 -2.26 8.35 -1.00
CA SER A 3 -1.90 7.02 -1.51
C SER A 3 -0.45 6.98 -2.01
N ASN A 4 0.07 8.06 -2.59
CA ASN A 4 1.47 8.17 -3.00
C ASN A 4 2.45 8.15 -1.81
N ASP A 5 2.15 8.90 -0.74
CA ASP A 5 2.97 8.89 0.48
C ASP A 5 3.05 7.48 1.09
N PHE A 6 1.93 6.77 1.11
CA PHE A 6 1.86 5.41 1.63
C PHE A 6 2.74 4.44 0.85
N VAL A 7 2.67 4.45 -0.49
CA VAL A 7 3.46 3.51 -1.30
C VAL A 7 4.96 3.83 -1.28
N VAL A 8 5.34 5.10 -1.15
CA VAL A 8 6.76 5.49 -0.95
C VAL A 8 7.27 4.94 0.37
N LYS A 9 6.53 5.14 1.47
CA LYS A 9 6.88 4.59 2.79
C LYS A 9 6.94 3.06 2.76
N LEU A 10 5.99 2.41 2.09
CA LEU A 10 5.96 0.95 1.94
C LEU A 10 7.16 0.41 1.16
N ARG A 11 7.55 1.07 0.07
CA ARG A 11 8.75 0.71 -0.69
C ARG A 11 10.00 0.84 0.19
N ASP A 12 10.16 1.98 0.87
CA ASP A 12 11.39 2.31 1.59
C ASP A 12 11.54 1.53 2.91
N GLU A 13 10.44 1.21 3.60
CA GLU A 13 10.49 0.53 4.92
C GLU A 13 10.25 -0.99 4.84
N LYS A 14 9.62 -1.48 3.76
CA LYS A 14 9.16 -2.87 3.67
C LYS A 14 9.57 -3.59 2.39
N ASP A 15 10.29 -2.93 1.48
CA ASP A 15 10.68 -3.48 0.18
C ASP A 15 9.49 -4.03 -0.64
N VAL A 16 8.34 -3.36 -0.59
CA VAL A 16 7.14 -3.72 -1.37
C VAL A 16 6.81 -2.61 -2.35
N LEU A 17 6.81 -2.94 -3.64
CA LEU A 17 6.43 -2.04 -4.73
C LEU A 17 5.00 -2.33 -5.18
N ILE A 18 4.11 -1.36 -4.96
CA ILE A 18 2.73 -1.36 -5.47
C ILE A 18 2.42 0.01 -6.08
N VAL A 19 1.31 0.11 -6.81
CA VAL A 19 0.95 1.34 -7.50
C VAL A 19 -0.06 2.14 -6.67
N PRO A 20 0.17 3.44 -6.45
CA PRO A 20 -0.78 4.29 -5.73
C PRO A 20 -2.01 4.54 -6.61
N GLY A 21 -3.19 4.62 -5.97
CA GLY A 21 -4.45 4.91 -6.66
C GLY A 21 -4.52 6.30 -7.27
N GLU A 22 -3.70 7.25 -6.78
CA GLU A 22 -3.57 8.60 -7.33
C GLU A 22 -3.29 8.60 -8.85
N GLN A 23 -2.52 7.64 -9.37
CA GLN A 23 -2.26 7.48 -10.82
C GLN A 23 -3.52 7.17 -11.64
N PHE A 24 -4.60 6.75 -10.98
CA PHE A 24 -5.91 6.47 -11.56
C PHE A 24 -6.97 7.46 -11.09
N PHE A 25 -6.59 8.60 -10.50
CA PHE A 25 -7.49 9.58 -9.88
C PHE A 25 -8.34 8.99 -8.73
N MET A 26 -7.82 7.95 -8.07
CA MET A 26 -8.46 7.25 -6.95
C MET A 26 -7.58 7.36 -5.70
N ASP A 27 -7.35 8.58 -5.21
CA ASP A 27 -6.58 8.75 -3.98
C ASP A 27 -7.27 8.03 -2.79
N GLY A 28 -6.47 7.52 -1.87
CA GLY A 28 -6.92 6.61 -0.81
C GLY A 28 -7.06 5.13 -1.23
N TYR A 29 -6.89 4.79 -2.51
CA TYR A 29 -6.87 3.40 -2.99
C TYR A 29 -5.45 2.96 -3.39
N LEU A 30 -5.26 1.63 -3.50
CA LEU A 30 -4.02 0.99 -3.93
C LEU A 30 -4.32 -0.03 -5.02
N ARG A 31 -3.41 -0.19 -5.99
CA ARG A 31 -3.50 -1.24 -7.00
C ARG A 31 -2.48 -2.34 -6.72
N ILE A 32 -3.00 -3.54 -6.43
CA ILE A 32 -2.22 -4.74 -6.14
C ILE A 32 -2.25 -5.67 -7.35
N GLY A 33 -1.07 -6.00 -7.89
CA GLY A 33 -0.93 -7.06 -8.88
C GLY A 33 -0.82 -8.42 -8.20
N PHE A 34 -1.62 -9.40 -8.63
CA PHE A 34 -1.69 -10.74 -8.04
C PHE A 34 -1.24 -11.84 -9.03
N GLY A 35 -0.45 -11.47 -10.04
CA GLY A 35 0.06 -12.40 -11.06
C GLY A 35 1.36 -13.13 -10.68
N CYS A 36 1.90 -12.90 -9.48
CA CYS A 36 3.06 -13.61 -8.95
C CYS A 36 2.67 -14.91 -8.23
N ALA A 37 3.66 -15.64 -7.73
CA ALA A 37 3.42 -16.84 -6.93
C ALA A 37 2.68 -16.51 -5.62
N ALA A 38 1.84 -17.43 -5.16
CA ALA A 38 0.92 -17.19 -4.03
C ALA A 38 1.66 -16.93 -2.70
N ASP A 39 2.79 -17.58 -2.50
CA ASP A 39 3.69 -17.38 -1.36
C ASP A 39 4.29 -15.97 -1.38
N GLN A 40 4.83 -15.53 -2.51
CA GLN A 40 5.35 -14.18 -2.70
C GLN A 40 4.27 -13.12 -2.47
N LEU A 41 3.06 -13.33 -3.00
CA LEU A 41 1.94 -12.41 -2.81
C LEU A 41 1.55 -12.31 -1.32
N THR A 42 1.46 -13.45 -0.64
CA THR A 42 1.10 -13.53 0.78
C THR A 42 2.13 -12.84 1.66
N GLU A 43 3.41 -13.02 1.36
CA GLU A 43 4.50 -12.33 2.06
C GLU A 43 4.41 -10.81 1.87
N ALA A 44 4.23 -10.35 0.62
CA ALA A 44 4.08 -8.92 0.33
C ALA A 44 2.86 -8.30 1.03
N LEU A 45 1.72 -8.99 1.04
CA LEU A 45 0.50 -8.55 1.74
C LEU A 45 0.70 -8.48 3.26
N THR A 46 1.48 -9.40 3.84
CA THR A 46 1.83 -9.37 5.27
C THR A 46 2.62 -8.10 5.60
N ARG A 47 3.63 -7.77 4.77
CA ARG A 47 4.42 -6.54 4.92
C ARG A 47 3.57 -5.27 4.78
N VAL A 48 2.60 -5.26 3.87
CA VAL A 48 1.62 -4.16 3.74
C VAL A 48 0.79 -4.03 5.02
N SER A 49 0.25 -5.14 5.54
CA SER A 49 -0.52 -5.17 6.79
C SER A 49 0.29 -4.62 7.96
N ASP A 50 1.56 -4.98 8.06
CA ASP A 50 2.43 -4.52 9.14
C ASP A 50 2.68 -3.02 9.10
N LEU A 51 2.82 -2.42 7.90
CA LEU A 51 2.87 -0.97 7.80
C LEU A 51 1.52 -0.34 8.18
N MET A 52 0.40 -0.87 7.69
CA MET A 52 -0.94 -0.32 7.96
C MET A 52 -1.26 -0.24 9.46
N LYS A 53 -0.85 -1.25 10.25
CA LYS A 53 -1.04 -1.25 11.72
C LYS A 53 -0.33 -0.09 12.43
N THR A 54 0.67 0.53 11.82
CA THR A 54 1.39 1.68 12.39
C THR A 54 0.74 3.02 12.08
N ILE A 55 -0.24 3.05 11.18
CA ILE A 55 -0.88 4.28 10.72
C ILE A 55 -2.16 4.53 11.53
N PRO A 56 -2.31 5.69 12.19
CA PRO A 56 -3.55 6.05 12.87
C PRO A 56 -4.73 6.09 11.90
N VAL A 57 -5.89 5.60 12.33
CA VAL A 57 -7.11 5.49 11.50
C VAL A 57 -7.62 6.87 11.04
N ASP A 58 -7.35 7.91 11.81
CA ASP A 58 -7.81 9.29 11.55
C ASP A 58 -7.02 9.99 10.41
N ASN A 59 -5.94 9.37 9.91
CA ASN A 59 -5.05 9.95 8.89
C ASN A 59 -5.52 9.75 7.44
N PHE A 60 -6.66 9.08 7.23
CA PHE A 60 -7.24 8.88 5.90
C PHE A 60 -8.51 9.72 5.74
N SER A 61 -8.40 10.82 4.99
CA SER A 61 -9.57 11.53 4.48
C SER A 61 -10.13 10.77 3.28
N LEU A 62 -11.03 9.83 3.52
CA LEU A 62 -11.90 9.32 2.46
C LEU A 62 -12.88 10.45 2.11
N LYS A 63 -12.64 11.14 0.99
CA LYS A 63 -13.59 12.08 0.40
C LYS A 63 -14.66 11.35 -0.38
#